data_AF-A0A2G9QKC2-F1
#
_entry.id   AF-A0A2G9QKC2-F1
#
_cell.length_a   1.000
_cell.length_b   1.000
_cell.length_c   1.000
_cell.angle_alpha   90.00
_cell.angle_beta   90.00
_cell.angle_gamma   90.00
#
_symmetry.space_group_name_H-M   'P 1'
#
loop_
_entity.id
_entity.type
_entity.pdbx_description
1 polymer ?
#
loop_
_entity_poly.entity_id
_entity_poly.type
_entity_poly.pdbx_seq_one_letter_code
_entity_poly.pdbx_strand_id
1 'polypeptide(L)'
;MYYGLSNFYQNHRRYVKSRDDSQLNGDKNSLTNPSKECDPYRTSDNKPIAPCGAIANSMFNDSLRLYRITDGVEEPIQLTKKGIAWWTDKNVKFKNPVGNTSDLKEIFKGKIFFFFFFGLF
;
A
#
# COMPACT_ATOMS: atom_id res chain seq x y z
N MET A 1 11.79 11.63 -9.47
CA MET A 1 11.38 12.48 -8.33
C MET A 1 11.35 11.60 -7.09
N TYR A 2 11.99 12.02 -6.01
CA TYR A 2 12.03 11.29 -4.74
C TYR A 2 11.51 12.19 -3.63
N TYR A 3 10.81 11.62 -2.65
CA TYR A 3 10.44 12.31 -1.42
C TYR A 3 11.32 11.79 -0.28
N GLY A 4 11.80 12.69 0.57
CA GLY A 4 12.61 12.37 1.73
C GLY A 4 11.84 12.66 3.01
N LEU A 5 11.87 11.73 3.95
CA LEU A 5 11.31 11.91 5.30
C LEU A 5 12.46 11.95 6.31
N SER A 6 12.52 13.01 7.10
CA SER A 6 13.41 13.11 8.27
C SER A 6 12.67 12.72 9.55
N ASN A 7 13.39 12.22 10.55
CA ASN A 7 12.83 11.80 11.85
C ASN A 7 11.77 10.69 11.75
N PHE A 8 11.85 9.84 10.71
CA PHE A 8 10.96 8.70 10.52
C PHE A 8 11.75 7.38 10.58
N TYR A 9 11.64 6.67 11.70
CA TYR A 9 12.45 5.48 12.01
C TYR A 9 11.85 4.18 11.45
N GLN A 10 11.93 4.00 10.13
CA GLN A 10 11.44 2.77 9.48
C GLN A 10 12.19 1.50 9.89
N ASN A 11 13.40 1.63 10.41
CA ASN A 11 14.23 0.51 10.86
C ASN A 11 13.85 -0.04 12.25
N HIS A 12 12.90 0.58 12.95
CA HIS A 12 12.50 0.12 14.27
C HIS A 12 11.90 -1.30 14.21
N ARG A 13 12.42 -2.24 15.03
CA ARG A 13 12.07 -3.67 14.96
C ARG A 13 10.57 -3.95 14.94
N ARG A 14 9.79 -3.26 15.78
CA ARG A 14 8.32 -3.43 15.82
C ARG A 14 7.64 -2.89 14.56
N TYR A 15 8.20 -1.85 13.94
CA TYR A 15 7.67 -1.27 12.72
C TYR A 15 7.89 -2.21 11.53
N VAL A 16 9.11 -2.72 11.36
CA VAL A 16 9.46 -3.68 10.29
C VAL A 16 8.68 -4.98 10.40
N LYS A 17 8.46 -5.48 11.63
CA LYS A 17 7.75 -6.74 11.87
C LYS A 17 6.24 -6.62 11.67
N SER A 18 5.67 -5.41 11.79
CA SER A 18 4.23 -5.17 11.73
C SER A 18 3.71 -5.16 10.29
N ARG A 19 3.61 -6.36 9.71
CA ARG A 19 3.05 -6.66 8.38
C ARG A 19 2.69 -8.15 8.28
N ASP A 20 1.85 -8.49 7.31
CA ASP A 20 1.52 -9.88 6.96
C ASP A 20 1.89 -10.17 5.51
N ASP A 21 3.00 -10.91 5.32
CA ASP A 21 3.54 -11.22 3.99
C ASP A 21 2.59 -12.14 3.19
N SER A 22 1.82 -13.01 3.85
CA SER A 22 0.84 -13.87 3.19
C SER A 22 -0.37 -13.08 2.71
N GLN A 23 -0.83 -12.11 3.51
CA GLN A 23 -1.88 -11.18 3.11
C GLN A 23 -1.45 -10.33 1.90
N LEU A 24 -0.22 -9.83 1.92
CA LEU A 24 0.38 -9.02 0.85
C LEU A 24 0.57 -9.82 -0.46
N ASN A 25 0.75 -11.14 -0.35
CA ASN A 25 0.81 -12.06 -1.48
C ASN A 25 -0.60 -12.52 -1.96
N GLY A 26 -1.68 -12.01 -1.37
CA GLY A 26 -3.05 -12.28 -1.80
C GLY A 26 -3.66 -13.59 -1.27
N ASP A 27 -3.16 -14.13 -0.16
CA ASP A 27 -3.80 -15.28 0.48
C ASP A 27 -5.15 -14.88 1.11
N LYS A 28 -6.21 -15.62 0.73
CA LYS A 28 -7.59 -15.41 1.22
C LYS A 28 -7.70 -15.70 2.72
N ASN A 29 -6.93 -16.66 3.22
CA ASN A 29 -6.97 -17.02 4.64
C ASN A 29 -6.42 -15.87 5.49
N SER A 30 -5.28 -15.31 5.10
CA SER A 30 -4.67 -14.12 5.74
C SER A 30 -5.49 -12.84 5.57
N LEU A 31 -6.35 -12.75 4.56
CA LEU A 31 -7.32 -11.65 4.43
C LEU A 31 -8.39 -11.67 5.54
N THR A 32 -8.71 -12.85 6.08
CA THR A 32 -9.73 -13.00 7.13
C THR A 32 -9.12 -13.08 8.50
N ASN A 33 -8.00 -13.79 8.63
CA ASN A 33 -7.27 -13.93 9.87
C ASN A 33 -5.82 -13.48 9.66
N PRO A 34 -5.57 -12.15 9.63
CA PRO A 34 -4.22 -11.62 9.52
C PRO A 34 -3.35 -12.02 10.71
N SER A 35 -2.04 -12.07 10.48
CA SER A 35 -1.04 -12.41 11.50
C SER A 35 -1.11 -11.52 12.75
N LYS A 36 -0.78 -12.11 13.91
CA LYS A 36 -0.66 -11.39 15.20
C LYS A 36 0.46 -10.34 15.19
N GLU A 37 1.41 -10.46 14.28
CA GLU A 37 2.50 -9.49 14.13
C GLU A 37 2.00 -8.10 13.70
N CYS A 38 0.81 -8.03 13.10
CA CYS A 38 0.18 -6.77 12.73
C CYS A 38 -0.42 -5.98 13.91
N ASP A 39 -0.45 -6.52 15.13
CA ASP A 39 -1.04 -5.82 16.28
C ASP A 39 -0.28 -4.50 16.58
N PRO A 40 -0.98 -3.39 16.85
CA PRO A 40 -2.44 -3.25 17.02
C PRO A 40 -3.24 -3.04 15.72
N TYR A 41 -2.58 -2.87 14.57
CA TYR A 41 -3.18 -2.55 13.27
C TYR A 41 -3.73 -3.76 12.52
N ARG A 42 -4.24 -4.74 13.26
CA ARG A 42 -4.75 -6.01 12.72
C ARG A 42 -6.25 -5.94 12.41
N THR A 43 -7.00 -5.27 13.28
CA THR A 43 -8.47 -5.15 13.23
C THR A 43 -8.90 -3.75 13.65
N SER A 44 -9.94 -3.23 13.01
CA SER A 44 -10.66 -2.02 13.46
C SER A 44 -12.16 -2.30 13.41
N ASP A 45 -12.90 -1.89 14.44
CA ASP A 45 -14.35 -2.13 14.56
C ASP A 45 -14.78 -3.59 14.29
N ASN A 46 -14.03 -4.54 14.85
CA ASN A 46 -14.20 -5.99 14.65
C ASN A 46 -14.05 -6.48 13.19
N LYS A 47 -13.55 -5.63 12.28
CA LYS A 47 -13.23 -5.99 10.90
C LYS A 47 -11.71 -6.06 10.71
N PRO A 48 -11.19 -7.10 10.03
CA PRO A 48 -9.77 -7.16 9.71
C PRO A 48 -9.40 -6.07 8.69
N ILE A 49 -8.21 -5.50 8.89
CA ILE A 49 -7.65 -4.45 8.03
C ILE A 49 -6.87 -5.11 6.90
N ALA A 50 -7.09 -4.65 5.67
CA ALA A 50 -6.38 -5.11 4.49
C ALA A 50 -5.78 -3.91 3.75
N PRO A 51 -4.44 -3.79 3.67
CA PRO A 51 -3.42 -4.58 4.38
C PRO A 51 -3.23 -4.18 5.85
N CYS A 52 -2.85 -5.13 6.69
CA CYS A 52 -2.59 -4.91 8.10
C CYS A 52 -1.15 -4.43 8.38
N GLY A 53 -0.98 -3.77 9.52
CA GLY A 53 0.32 -3.42 10.07
C GLY A 53 0.70 -1.94 10.00
N ALA A 54 1.72 -1.57 10.77
CA ALA A 54 2.14 -0.19 10.97
C ALA A 54 2.70 0.44 9.68
N ILE A 55 3.34 -0.35 8.82
CA ILE A 55 3.93 0.11 7.55
C ILE A 55 2.82 0.59 6.62
N ALA A 56 1.76 -0.19 6.48
CA ALA A 56 0.63 0.18 5.63
C ALA A 56 -0.19 1.35 6.21
N ASN A 57 -0.36 1.38 7.54
CA ASN A 57 -1.13 2.44 8.20
C ASN A 57 -0.44 3.81 8.14
N SER A 58 0.89 3.85 8.00
CA SER A 58 1.68 5.10 7.92
C SER A 58 2.13 5.42 6.49
N MET A 59 1.33 5.03 5.49
CA MET A 59 1.62 5.33 4.10
C MET A 59 1.61 6.83 3.82
N PHE A 60 2.57 7.29 3.03
CA PHE A 60 2.62 8.66 2.53
C PHE A 60 1.43 8.94 1.59
N ASN A 61 0.68 10.01 1.87
CA ASN A 61 -0.56 10.36 1.16
C ASN A 61 -0.52 11.71 0.43
N ASP A 62 0.58 12.46 0.48
CA ASP A 62 0.66 13.74 -0.24
C ASP A 62 0.81 13.53 -1.75
N SER A 63 0.23 14.44 -2.53
CA SER A 63 0.28 14.43 -3.99
C SER A 63 1.13 15.59 -4.49
N LEU A 64 2.31 15.28 -5.02
CA LEU A 64 3.24 16.27 -5.58
C LEU A 64 2.98 16.45 -7.08
N ARG A 65 2.97 17.71 -7.54
CA ARG A 65 2.85 18.09 -8.95
C ARG A 65 3.97 19.05 -9.30
N LEU A 66 4.51 18.93 -10.51
CA LEU A 66 5.58 19.78 -11.02
C LEU A 66 5.07 20.60 -12.19
N TYR A 67 5.50 21.85 -12.23
CA TYR A 67 5.18 22.82 -13.27
C TYR A 67 6.48 23.43 -13.79
N ARG A 68 6.55 23.66 -15.09
CA ARG A 68 7.58 24.45 -15.75
C ARG A 68 7.00 25.82 -16.06
N ILE A 69 7.71 26.88 -15.68
CA ILE A 69 7.27 28.25 -15.95
C ILE A 69 8.05 28.75 -17.18
N THR A 70 7.33 29.06 -18.26
CA THR A 70 7.90 29.63 -19.48
C THR A 70 7.13 30.91 -19.81
N ASP A 71 7.80 32.07 -19.85
CA ASP A 71 7.19 33.38 -20.14
C ASP A 71 5.95 33.73 -19.29
N GLY A 72 5.95 33.29 -18.03
CA GLY A 72 4.83 33.51 -17.09
C GLY A 72 3.67 32.52 -17.22
N VAL A 73 3.75 31.54 -18.13
CA VAL A 73 2.77 30.46 -18.29
C VAL A 73 3.25 29.21 -17.55
N GLU A 74 2.37 28.63 -16.73
CA GLU A 74 2.61 27.36 -16.04
C GLU A 74 2.26 26.16 -16.92
N GLU A 75 3.25 25.36 -17.28
CA GLU A 75 3.09 24.13 -18.03
C GLU A 75 3.26 22.90 -17.11
N PRO A 76 2.25 22.03 -16.97
CA PRO A 76 2.35 20.86 -16.09
C PRO A 76 3.30 19.80 -16.66
N ILE A 77 4.21 19.31 -15.83
CA ILE A 77 5.11 18.21 -16.19
C ILE A 77 4.41 16.88 -15.89
N GLN A 78 4.26 16.04 -16.92
CA GLN A 78 3.66 14.72 -16.78
C GLN A 78 4.62 13.76 -16.06
N LEU A 79 4.22 13.27 -14.89
CA LEU A 79 4.98 12.30 -14.11
C LEU A 79 4.47 10.88 -14.35
N THR A 80 5.38 9.98 -14.67
CA THR A 80 5.08 8.54 -14.79
C THR A 80 4.95 7.91 -13.41
N LYS A 81 3.81 7.26 -13.15
CA LYS A 81 3.56 6.54 -11.88
C LYS A 81 3.87 5.04 -11.93
N LYS A 82 4.12 4.50 -13.12
CA LYS A 82 4.43 3.08 -13.36
C LYS A 82 5.94 2.86 -13.54
N GLY A 83 6.42 1.67 -13.19
CA GLY A 83 7.83 1.29 -13.38
C GLY A 83 8.80 1.82 -12.32
N ILE A 84 8.28 2.31 -11.18
CA ILE A 84 9.08 2.83 -10.06
C ILE A 84 9.45 1.76 -9.04
N ALA A 85 8.76 0.63 -9.05
CA ALA A 85 8.97 -0.47 -8.12
C ALA A 85 9.74 -1.62 -8.76
N TRP A 86 10.38 -2.44 -7.93
CA TRP A 86 11.14 -3.59 -8.39
C TRP A 86 10.26 -4.63 -9.10
N TRP A 87 10.81 -5.26 -10.13
CA TRP A 87 10.09 -6.28 -10.90
C TRP A 87 9.62 -7.45 -10.04
N THR A 88 10.43 -7.87 -9.07
CA THR A 88 10.09 -8.96 -8.13
C THR A 88 8.95 -8.56 -7.19
N ASP A 89 8.96 -7.32 -6.71
CA ASP A 89 7.90 -6.80 -5.85
C ASP A 89 6.57 -6.81 -6.61
N LYS A 90 6.59 -6.32 -7.85
CA LYS A 90 5.40 -6.24 -8.70
C LYS A 90 4.83 -7.59 -9.13
N ASN A 91 5.69 -8.53 -9.53
CA ASN A 91 5.25 -9.75 -10.22
C ASN A 91 5.23 -11.00 -9.32
N VAL A 92 5.97 -10.99 -8.21
CA VAL A 92 6.16 -12.17 -7.36
C VAL A 92 5.59 -11.94 -5.97
N LYS A 93 6.01 -10.87 -5.30
CA LYS A 93 5.80 -10.68 -3.87
C LYS A 93 4.43 -10.10 -3.52
N PHE A 94 3.97 -9.11 -4.28
CA PHE A 94 2.70 -8.44 -4.02
C PHE A 94 1.68 -8.84 -5.07
N LYS A 95 0.56 -9.41 -4.62
CA LYS A 95 -0.49 -9.88 -5.52
C LYS A 95 -1.85 -9.63 -4.91
N ASN A 96 -2.79 -9.32 -5.78
CA ASN A 96 -4.19 -9.26 -5.38
C ASN A 96 -4.73 -10.67 -5.17
N PRO A 97 -5.59 -10.88 -4.17
CA PRO A 97 -6.23 -12.16 -3.96
C PRO A 97 -7.03 -12.58 -5.19
N VAL A 98 -6.92 -13.86 -5.57
CA VAL A 98 -7.58 -14.40 -6.77
C VAL A 98 -9.04 -14.68 -6.46
N GLY A 99 -9.96 -13.83 -6.90
CA GLY A 99 -11.40 -13.99 -6.73
C GLY A 99 -12.06 -14.84 -7.82
N ASN A 100 -13.34 -15.16 -7.63
CA ASN A 100 -14.19 -15.69 -8.70
C ASN A 100 -14.60 -14.58 -9.69
N THR A 101 -14.53 -13.33 -9.24
CA THR A 101 -14.81 -12.12 -10.02
C THR A 101 -13.54 -11.30 -10.15
N SER A 102 -13.46 -10.47 -11.19
CA SER A 102 -12.39 -9.48 -11.37
C SER A 102 -12.62 -8.21 -10.53
N ASP A 103 -13.76 -8.10 -9.84
CA ASP A 103 -14.08 -6.93 -9.02
C ASP A 103 -13.46 -7.04 -7.62
N LEU A 104 -12.48 -6.17 -7.40
CA LEU A 104 -11.71 -6.08 -6.17
C LEU A 104 -12.58 -5.63 -4.99
N LYS A 105 -13.62 -4.82 -5.24
CA LYS A 105 -14.54 -4.37 -4.19
C LYS A 105 -15.28 -5.56 -3.57
N GLU A 106 -15.62 -6.55 -4.38
CA GLU A 106 -16.26 -7.78 -3.90
C GLU A 106 -15.26 -8.65 -3.15
N ILE A 107 -14.03 -8.78 -3.65
CA ILE A 107 -13.00 -9.61 -3.02
C ILE A 107 -12.63 -9.09 -1.63
N PHE A 108 -12.56 -7.77 -1.45
CA PHE A 108 -12.27 -7.13 -0.17
C PHE A 108 -13.53 -6.78 0.65
N LYS A 109 -14.70 -7.33 0.28
CA LYS A 109 -15.96 -7.05 0.99
C LYS A 109 -15.88 -7.44 2.47
N GLY A 110 -16.32 -6.53 3.34
CA GLY A 110 -16.31 -6.73 4.79
C GLY A 110 -14.95 -6.51 5.46
N LYS A 111 -13.94 -6.03 4.71
CA LYS A 111 -12.63 -5.62 5.22
C LYS A 111 -12.54 -4.11 5.29
N ILE A 112 -11.74 -3.60 6.22
CA ILE A 112 -11.36 -2.19 6.19
C ILE A 112 -10.20 -2.09 5.20
N PHE A 113 -10.52 -1.52 4.05
CA PHE A 113 -9.58 -1.38 2.94
C PHE A 113 -8.98 0.02 2.97
N PHE A 114 -7.70 0.09 3.34
CA PHE A 114 -6.89 1.25 3.00
C PHE A 114 -6.38 1.02 1.58
N PHE A 115 -6.41 2.08 0.76
CA PHE A 115 -6.07 2.05 -0.67
C PHE A 115 -4.57 1.77 -0.88
N PHE A 116 -4.10 0.62 -0.40
CA PHE A 116 -2.76 0.15 -0.58
C PHE A 116 -2.74 -0.53 -1.95
N PHE A 117 -1.84 -0.05 -2.80
CA PHE A 117 -1.31 -0.77 -3.96
C PHE A 117 -2.16 -0.89 -5.23
N PHE A 118 -3.38 -0.35 -5.31
CA PHE A 118 -4.16 -0.43 -6.57
C PHE A 118 -3.71 0.51 -7.69
N GLY A 119 -2.83 1.49 -7.41
CA GLY A 119 -2.50 2.54 -8.37
C GLY A 119 -1.03 2.91 -8.54
N LEU A 120 -0.12 2.25 -7.81
CA LEU A 120 1.34 2.49 -7.93
C LEU A 120 2.08 1.38 -8.70
N PHE A 121 1.36 0.41 -9.26
CA PHE A 121 1.90 -0.75 -9.99
C PHE A 121 1.16 -0.95 -11.31
#